data_AF-A0A859FJ80-F1
#
_entry.id   AF-A0A859FJ80-F1
#
_cell.length_a   1.000
_cell.length_b   1.000
_cell.length_c   1.000
_cell.angle_alpha   90.00
_cell.angle_beta   90.00
_cell.angle_gamma   90.00
#
_symmetry.space_group_name_H-M   'P 1'
#
loop_
_entity.id
_entity.type
_entity.pdbx_description
1 polymer ?
#
loop_
_entity_poly.entity_id
_entity_poly.type
_entity_poly.pdbx_seq_one_letter_code
_entity_poly.pdbx_strand_id
1 'polypeptide(L)'
;MHSSSIQEVNAFLKEMRKVIMLPRQFRMEPRTFDGLAALGLTIPQAKKEIQTLKFVHYDRGPTPDKIGDDTSIWEFGKPIDDDIVYIKLKLHPKRGCICLSFKPSTGPFTLPYRNL
;
A
#
# COMPACT_ATOMS: atom_id res chain seq x y z
N MET A 1 3.65 3.26 -18.59
CA MET A 1 3.49 2.79 -17.20
C MET A 1 4.84 2.97 -16.52
N HIS A 2 4.90 3.73 -15.42
CA HIS A 2 6.13 3.81 -14.63
C HIS A 2 6.21 2.56 -13.76
N SER A 3 7.20 1.71 -14.01
CA SER A 3 7.54 0.58 -13.16
C SER A 3 8.84 0.90 -12.44
N SER A 4 8.78 1.12 -11.13
CA SER A 4 9.98 1.21 -10.30
C SER A 4 10.73 -0.12 -10.22
N SER A 5 12.05 -0.04 -10.13
CA SER A 5 12.94 -1.17 -9.87
C SER A 5 12.70 -1.80 -8.49
N ILE A 6 13.16 -3.04 -8.30
CA ILE A 6 13.12 -3.73 -7.00
C ILE A 6 13.80 -2.91 -5.90
N GLN A 7 14.92 -2.23 -6.22
CA GLN A 7 15.66 -1.39 -5.29
C GLN A 7 14.82 -0.19 -4.83
N GLU A 8 14.15 0.51 -5.73
CA GLU A 8 13.28 1.64 -5.41
C GLU A 8 12.05 1.21 -4.59
N VAL A 9 11.41 0.11 -4.99
CA VAL A 9 10.28 -0.46 -4.24
C VAL A 9 10.72 -0.84 -2.83
N ASN A 10 11.87 -1.49 -2.67
CA ASN A 10 12.40 -1.85 -1.35
C ASN A 10 12.81 -0.62 -0.53
N ALA A 11 13.33 0.43 -1.16
CA ALA A 11 13.62 1.70 -0.48
C ALA A 11 12.34 2.33 0.08
N PHE A 12 11.27 2.39 -0.73
CA PHE A 12 9.95 2.83 -0.27
C PHE A 12 9.42 1.97 0.87
N LEU A 13 9.42 0.64 0.73
CA LEU A 13 8.91 -0.28 1.76
C LEU A 13 9.71 -0.17 3.06
N LYS A 14 11.04 0.03 2.98
CA LYS A 14 11.90 0.25 4.15
C LYS A 14 11.50 1.53 4.88
N GLU A 15 11.31 2.64 4.15
CA GLU A 15 10.92 3.90 4.76
C GLU A 15 9.51 3.86 5.33
N MET A 16 8.57 3.28 4.59
CA MET A 16 7.20 3.06 5.03
C MET A 16 7.16 2.30 6.36
N ARG A 17 7.94 1.21 6.52
CA ARG A 17 7.99 0.45 7.78
C ARG A 17 8.50 1.29 8.94
N LYS A 18 9.55 2.10 8.74
CA LYS A 18 10.03 3.03 9.79
C LYS A 18 8.92 3.98 10.23
N VAL A 19 8.26 4.61 9.28
CA VAL A 19 7.20 5.60 9.53
C VAL A 19 6.01 4.97 10.25
N ILE A 20 5.56 3.77 9.85
CA ILE A 20 4.41 3.08 10.46
C ILE A 20 4.67 2.70 11.93
N MET A 21 5.93 2.48 12.32
CA MET A 21 6.30 2.19 13.72
C MET A 21 6.25 3.43 14.62
N LEU A 22 6.32 4.63 14.06
CA LEU A 22 6.26 5.86 14.85
C LEU A 22 4.83 6.07 15.41
N PRO A 23 4.70 6.57 16.65
CA PRO A 23 3.40 6.87 17.24
C PRO A 23 2.59 7.84 16.37
N ARG A 24 1.31 7.51 16.11
CA ARG A 24 0.36 8.34 15.34
C ARG A 24 0.76 8.67 13.89
N GLN A 25 1.70 7.91 13.31
CA GLN A 25 2.16 8.09 11.92
C GLN A 25 1.63 7.03 10.94
N PHE A 26 0.51 6.40 11.29
CA PHE A 26 -0.25 5.55 10.38
C PHE A 26 -1.71 6.02 10.36
N ARG A 27 -2.24 6.23 9.16
CA ARG A 27 -3.62 6.65 8.93
C ARG A 27 -4.28 5.77 7.89
N MET A 28 -5.49 5.30 8.20
CA MET A 28 -6.39 4.71 7.21
C MET A 28 -7.32 5.82 6.71
N GLU A 29 -7.23 6.14 5.43
CA GLU A 29 -8.09 7.13 4.76
C GLU A 29 -8.64 6.57 3.44
N PRO A 30 -9.25 5.37 3.45
CA PRO A 30 -9.90 4.87 2.27
C PRO A 30 -11.17 5.67 1.97
N ARG A 31 -11.59 5.70 0.71
CA ARG A 31 -12.88 6.32 0.32
C ARG A 31 -14.07 5.67 1.03
N THR A 32 -14.00 4.35 1.28
CA THR A 32 -14.96 3.60 2.10
C THR A 32 -14.20 2.57 2.96
N PHE A 33 -14.74 2.25 4.14
CA PHE A 33 -14.18 1.22 5.02
C PHE A 33 -14.72 -0.19 4.73
N ASP A 34 -15.63 -0.32 3.76
CA ASP A 34 -16.25 -1.60 3.38
C ASP A 34 -15.21 -2.66 2.98
N GLY A 35 -14.06 -2.24 2.46
CA GLY A 35 -12.98 -3.16 2.10
C GLY A 35 -12.39 -3.92 3.28
N LEU A 36 -12.28 -3.29 4.45
CA LEU A 36 -11.84 -3.98 5.67
C LEU A 36 -12.92 -4.91 6.20
N ALA A 37 -14.18 -4.47 6.18
CA ALA A 37 -15.31 -5.27 6.61
C ALA A 37 -15.49 -6.52 5.73
N ALA A 38 -15.34 -6.38 4.41
CA ALA A 38 -15.40 -7.50 3.46
C ALA A 38 -14.31 -8.55 3.71
N LEU A 39 -13.14 -8.12 4.20
CA LEU A 39 -12.02 -9.00 4.54
C LEU A 39 -12.10 -9.52 5.98
N GLY A 40 -13.06 -9.08 6.79
CA GLY A 40 -13.12 -9.42 8.22
C GLY A 40 -11.92 -8.88 9.03
N LEU A 41 -11.26 -7.83 8.55
CA LEU A 41 -10.04 -7.29 9.16
C LEU A 41 -10.28 -5.99 9.93
N THR A 42 -9.63 -5.87 11.07
CA THR A 42 -9.51 -4.63 11.83
C THR A 42 -8.40 -3.73 11.28
N ILE A 43 -8.42 -2.44 11.62
CA ILE A 43 -7.33 -1.50 11.26
C ILE A 43 -5.95 -1.99 11.75
N PRO A 44 -5.78 -2.48 12.99
CA PRO A 44 -4.50 -3.04 13.43
C PRO A 44 -4.04 -4.27 12.61
N GLN A 45 -4.96 -5.12 12.16
CA GLN A 45 -4.61 -6.25 11.29
C GLN A 45 -4.17 -5.75 9.91
N ALA A 46 -4.93 -4.84 9.28
CA ALA A 46 -4.52 -4.23 8.01
C ALA A 46 -3.16 -3.52 8.09
N LYS A 47 -2.87 -2.86 9.22
CA LYS A 47 -1.55 -2.28 9.49
C LYS A 47 -0.44 -3.35 9.47
N LYS A 48 -0.65 -4.52 10.10
CA LYS A 48 0.29 -5.65 10.05
C LYS A 48 0.46 -6.20 8.63
N GLU A 49 -0.62 -6.27 7.86
CA GLU A 49 -0.58 -6.69 6.47
C GLU A 49 0.24 -5.74 5.59
N ILE A 50 0.13 -4.43 5.82
CA ILE A 50 0.93 -3.40 5.14
C ILE A 50 2.41 -3.52 5.53
N GLN A 51 2.74 -3.75 6.80
CA GLN A 51 4.13 -3.91 7.25
C GLN A 51 4.85 -5.10 6.59
N THR A 52 4.10 -6.13 6.21
CA THR A 52 4.61 -7.35 5.58
C THR A 52 4.58 -7.30 4.05
N LEU A 53 4.26 -6.16 3.44
CA LEU A 53 4.43 -5.94 2.01
C LEU A 53 5.87 -6.25 1.56
N LYS A 54 6.01 -6.81 0.37
CA LYS A 54 7.29 -7.15 -0.28
C LYS A 54 7.27 -6.62 -1.70
N PHE A 55 8.43 -6.52 -2.34
CA PHE A 55 8.51 -6.04 -3.72
C PHE A 55 7.74 -6.92 -4.71
N VAL A 56 7.56 -8.22 -4.43
CA VAL A 56 6.72 -9.12 -5.24
C VAL A 56 5.23 -8.77 -5.23
N HIS A 57 4.77 -7.97 -4.24
CA HIS A 57 3.39 -7.47 -4.17
C HIS A 57 3.23 -6.13 -4.90
N TYR A 58 4.31 -5.50 -5.34
CA TYR A 58 4.26 -4.21 -6.01
C TYR A 58 3.54 -4.34 -7.34
N ASP A 59 2.62 -3.40 -7.60
CA ASP A 59 1.87 -3.34 -8.83
C ASP A 59 2.34 -2.17 -9.71
N ARG A 60 2.22 -0.94 -9.19
CA ARG A 60 2.57 0.30 -9.90
C ARG A 60 2.95 1.42 -8.94
N GLY A 61 3.76 2.37 -9.42
CA GLY A 61 4.23 3.52 -8.65
C GLY A 61 5.73 3.78 -8.85
N PRO A 62 6.26 4.87 -8.28
CA PRO A 62 5.52 6.01 -7.78
C PRO A 62 4.72 6.67 -8.91
N THR A 63 3.52 7.13 -8.61
CA THR A 63 2.77 8.05 -9.49
C THR A 63 2.43 9.31 -8.73
N PRO A 64 2.39 10.49 -9.37
CA PRO A 64 2.01 11.72 -8.68
C PRO A 64 0.63 11.59 -8.04
N ASP A 65 0.50 12.02 -6.78
CA ASP A 65 -0.83 12.13 -6.18
C ASP A 65 -1.63 13.22 -6.90
N LYS A 66 -2.89 12.91 -7.23
CA LYS A 66 -3.77 13.81 -7.98
C LYS A 66 -4.19 15.04 -7.19
N ILE A 67 -4.00 15.04 -5.87
CA ILE A 67 -4.28 16.19 -5.02
C ILE A 67 -3.14 17.23 -5.01
N GLY A 68 -2.01 16.94 -5.66
CA GLY A 68 -0.91 17.89 -5.84
C GLY A 68 -0.15 18.23 -4.56
N ASP A 69 -0.05 17.30 -3.61
CA ASP A 69 0.69 17.50 -2.34
C ASP A 69 2.16 17.07 -2.41
N ASP A 70 2.72 16.98 -3.62
CA ASP A 70 4.08 16.49 -3.94
C ASP A 70 4.41 15.09 -3.38
N THR A 71 3.39 14.33 -2.98
CA THR A 71 3.58 12.93 -2.58
C THR A 71 3.40 11.99 -3.76
N SER A 72 3.98 10.80 -3.61
CA SER A 72 3.85 9.72 -4.57
C SER A 72 2.94 8.61 -4.05
N ILE A 73 2.10 8.11 -4.94
CA ILE A 73 1.24 6.97 -4.75
C ILE A 73 1.96 5.68 -5.13
N TRP A 74 1.85 4.69 -4.27
CA TRP A 74 2.33 3.33 -4.47
C TRP A 74 1.17 2.34 -4.33
N GLU A 75 1.05 1.43 -5.27
CA GLU A 75 -0.04 0.46 -5.35
C GLU A 75 0.51 -0.96 -5.31
N PHE A 76 -0.17 -1.82 -4.56
CA PHE A 76 0.22 -3.20 -4.31
C PHE A 76 -1.00 -4.12 -4.46
N GLY A 77 -0.75 -5.34 -4.93
CA GLY A 77 -1.70 -6.45 -4.87
C GLY A 77 -1.11 -7.54 -3.97
N LYS A 78 -1.72 -7.75 -2.80
CA LYS A 78 -1.23 -8.71 -1.81
C LYS A 78 -2.23 -9.84 -1.61
N PRO A 79 -1.82 -11.11 -1.73
CA PRO A 79 -2.65 -12.24 -1.29
C PRO A 79 -2.87 -12.17 0.22
N ILE A 80 -4.12 -12.14 0.65
CA ILE A 80 -4.55 -12.24 2.05
C ILE A 80 -5.72 -13.21 2.07
N ASP A 81 -5.53 -14.34 2.73
CA ASP A 81 -6.44 -15.50 2.66
C ASP A 81 -6.72 -15.88 1.19
N ASP A 82 -8.00 -15.93 0.80
CA ASP A 82 -8.41 -16.32 -0.55
C ASP A 82 -8.48 -15.14 -1.54
N ASP A 83 -8.23 -13.91 -1.08
CA ASP A 83 -8.37 -12.68 -1.87
C ASP A 83 -7.02 -12.07 -2.28
N ILE A 84 -7.00 -11.41 -3.44
CA ILE A 84 -5.98 -10.42 -3.75
C ILE A 84 -6.48 -9.06 -3.24
N VAL A 85 -5.79 -8.50 -2.26
CA VAL A 85 -6.11 -7.21 -1.68
C VAL A 85 -5.34 -6.11 -2.39
N TYR A 86 -6.09 -5.17 -2.95
CA TYR A 86 -5.54 -3.93 -3.50
C TYR A 86 -5.26 -2.93 -2.38
N ILE A 87 -3.99 -2.53 -2.30
CA ILE A 87 -3.48 -1.62 -1.26
C ILE A 87 -2.87 -0.40 -1.95
N LYS A 88 -3.34 0.80 -1.57
CA LYS A 88 -2.84 2.08 -2.09
C LYS A 88 -2.24 2.89 -0.95
N LEU A 89 -0.95 3.24 -1.05
CA LEU A 89 -0.19 3.91 0.00
C LEU A 89 0.44 5.22 -0.50
N LYS A 90 0.66 6.14 0.43
CA LYS A 90 1.62 7.23 0.28
C LYS A 90 2.32 7.54 1.60
N LEU A 91 3.49 8.17 1.49
CA LEU A 91 4.20 8.76 2.63
C LEU A 91 4.09 10.28 2.54
N HIS A 92 3.55 10.89 3.59
CA HIS A 92 3.39 12.33 3.68
C HIS A 92 4.24 12.86 4.84
N PRO A 93 5.02 13.94 4.65
CA PRO A 93 6.04 14.38 5.62
C PRO A 93 5.48 14.67 7.02
N LYS A 94 4.29 15.25 7.10
CA LYS A 94 3.63 15.57 8.38
C LYS A 94 2.67 14.49 8.87
N ARG A 95 2.25 13.58 7.99
CA ARG A 95 1.13 12.66 8.25
C ARG A 95 1.55 11.18 8.25
N GLY A 96 2.83 10.91 8.02
CA GLY A 96 3.35 9.57 7.99
C GLY A 96 2.78 8.75 6.84
N CYS A 97 2.53 7.48 7.10
CA CYS A 97 1.98 6.55 6.11
C CYS A 97 0.46 6.65 6.08
N ILE A 98 -0.07 6.95 4.89
CA ILE A 98 -1.51 7.03 4.64
C ILE A 98 -1.88 5.87 3.71
N CYS A 99 -2.80 5.03 4.16
CA CYS A 99 -3.43 4.00 3.34
C CYS A 99 -4.74 4.56 2.75
N LEU A 100 -4.73 4.79 1.44
CA LEU A 100 -5.82 5.38 0.67
C LEU A 100 -6.79 4.34 0.10
N SER A 101 -6.42 3.06 0.10
CA SER A 101 -7.28 1.96 -0.30
C SER A 101 -6.76 0.67 0.32
N PHE A 102 -7.67 -0.14 0.83
CA PHE A 102 -7.42 -1.49 1.32
C PHE A 102 -8.71 -2.30 1.12
N LYS A 103 -8.77 -3.10 0.05
CA LYS A 103 -9.99 -3.83 -0.32
C LYS A 103 -9.70 -5.05 -1.20
N PRO A 104 -10.56 -6.08 -1.21
CA PRO A 104 -10.51 -7.13 -2.23
C PRO A 104 -10.53 -6.54 -3.64
N SER A 105 -9.83 -7.17 -4.57
CA SER A 105 -9.77 -6.74 -5.96
C SER A 105 -9.43 -7.90 -6.90
N THR A 106 -10.15 -7.99 -8.01
CA THR A 106 -9.87 -8.93 -9.10
C THR A 106 -8.97 -8.34 -10.18
N GLY A 107 -8.54 -7.07 -10.03
CA GLY A 107 -7.63 -6.39 -10.95
C GLY A 107 -8.30 -5.34 -11.84
N PRO A 108 -7.64 -4.94 -12.95
CA PRO A 108 -6.40 -5.50 -13.49
C PRO A 108 -5.16 -5.11 -12.68
N PHE A 109 -4.24 -6.05 -12.58
CA PHE A 109 -2.92 -5.89 -11.97
C PHE A 109 -1.81 -6.19 -12.98
N THR A 110 -0.69 -5.50 -12.89
CA THR A 110 0.55 -5.79 -13.63
C THR A 110 1.51 -6.67 -12.84
N LEU A 111 1.57 -6.51 -11.51
CA LEU A 111 2.44 -7.26 -10.57
C LEU A 111 3.78 -7.74 -11.17
N PRO A 112 4.65 -6.82 -11.63
CA PRO A 112 5.80 -7.14 -12.47
C PRO A 112 6.83 -8.07 -11.83
N TYR A 113 6.79 -8.24 -10.50
CA TYR A 113 7.75 -9.02 -9.73
C TYR A 113 7.14 -10.23 -9.02
N ARG A 114 5.87 -10.59 -9.30
CA ARG A 114 5.17 -11.65 -8.55
C ARG A 114 5.84 -13.02 -8.61
N ASN A 115 6.50 -13.32 -9.72
CA ASN A 115 7.10 -14.63 -10.00
C ASN A 115 8.63 -14.66 -9.79
N LEU A 116 9.18 -13.67 -9.08
CA LEU A 116 10.61 -13.58 -8.72
C LEU A 116 10.88 -14.04 -7.29
#